data_AF-A0A7V3YBN2-F1
#
_entry.id   AF-A0A7V3YBN2-F1
#
_cell.length_a   1.000
_cell.length_b   1.000
_cell.length_c   1.000
_cell.angle_alpha   90.00
_cell.angle_beta   90.00
_cell.angle_gamma   90.00
#
_symmetry.space_group_name_H-M   'P 1'
#
loop_
_entity.id
_entity.type
_entity.pdbx_description
1 polymer ?
#
loop_
_entity_poly.entity_id
_entity_poly.type
_entity_poly.pdbx_seq_one_letter_code
_entity_poly.pdbx_strand_id
1 'polypeptide(L)'
;IGPAFDASYALAKTEWLPSESRIEEDKWVAGLEWLVDSVGVDIVSSSLGYNTFDEGWGYTYSDLDGNTCVTTIAADIAVGKGVVVVNSAGNEGDTKWKYVLSPADGDSVVAVGAVTPEARRAGFSSIGPTFDGRIKPDVVALGVGVYCASASDPEGYWFVSGTSFSCPLVAGVCALVLEAHPELPPMEVVRAIKQTASQANHPDNELGWGIVNAYEALFFHGMIVRNLHAMDLPYLGKYEVDFSLLYKRPLHPDSVFLDAFSGTHEMRIPIQAICTPEEGLLHCKAFLSHDDFSKNTTFRIRARDRLGNWYVAPFPTPNFSEYDLFDLLRCEEPSFVSKKSIISVSFNYPNPFNASTTWEIYAKEEALVEMQILNVLGQKVWTYPSLKIEKGIRYKILWDGNDYEGRPVPSGMYFLYVRADNCSQVIKMIRMR
;
A
#
# COMPACT_ATOMS: atom_id res chain seq x y z
N ILE A 1 13.95 -8.32 6.47
CA ILE A 1 12.97 -7.23 6.29
C ILE A 1 12.21 -7.53 5.01
N GLY A 2 10.87 -7.54 5.05
CA GLY A 2 10.06 -7.78 3.85
C GLY A 2 10.11 -6.58 2.88
N PRO A 3 9.73 -6.75 1.59
CA PRO A 3 9.86 -5.67 0.62
C PRO A 3 9.00 -4.43 0.94
N ALA A 4 7.82 -4.62 1.51
CA ALA A 4 6.90 -3.56 1.93
C ALA A 4 6.75 -3.56 3.47
N PHE A 5 7.84 -3.30 4.19
CA PHE A 5 7.92 -3.49 5.63
C PHE A 5 7.02 -2.57 6.48
N ASP A 6 6.60 -1.43 5.93
CA ASP A 6 5.72 -0.45 6.60
C ASP A 6 4.25 -0.54 6.13
N ALA A 7 3.93 -1.55 5.32
CA ALA A 7 2.55 -1.81 4.91
C ALA A 7 1.68 -2.21 6.11
N SER A 8 0.38 -1.93 6.02
CA SER A 8 -0.62 -2.45 6.96
C SER A 8 -1.10 -3.82 6.50
N TYR A 9 -1.38 -4.73 7.45
CA TYR A 9 -1.74 -6.11 7.15
C TYR A 9 -3.10 -6.49 7.75
N ALA A 10 -3.93 -7.17 6.96
CA ALA A 10 -5.11 -7.89 7.40
C ALA A 10 -4.94 -9.38 7.09
N LEU A 11 -5.36 -10.25 8.02
CA LEU A 11 -5.13 -11.69 7.92
C LEU A 11 -6.47 -12.43 7.91
N ALA A 12 -6.77 -13.10 6.80
CA ALA A 12 -7.88 -14.04 6.68
C ALA A 12 -7.35 -15.47 6.85
N LYS A 13 -7.84 -16.19 7.87
CA LYS A 13 -7.53 -17.61 8.06
C LYS A 13 -8.63 -18.46 7.42
N THR A 14 -8.31 -19.13 6.32
CA THR A 14 -9.28 -19.82 5.46
C THR A 14 -9.18 -21.34 5.52
N GLU A 15 -8.02 -21.88 5.93
CA GLU A 15 -7.76 -23.32 5.90
C GLU A 15 -7.78 -24.00 7.26
N TRP A 16 -8.05 -25.30 7.22
CA TRP A 16 -7.94 -26.24 8.32
C TRP A 16 -6.95 -27.35 7.97
N LEU A 17 -5.68 -27.13 8.37
CA LEU A 17 -4.51 -27.98 8.05
C LEU A 17 -4.70 -29.53 8.12
N PRO A 18 -5.55 -30.11 8.99
CA PRO A 18 -5.73 -31.55 9.04
C PRO A 18 -6.49 -32.21 7.86
N SER A 19 -7.09 -31.45 6.95
CA SER A 19 -7.89 -32.00 5.84
C SER A 19 -7.93 -31.05 4.65
N GLU A 20 -7.86 -31.58 3.43
CA GLU A 20 -8.05 -30.82 2.18
C GLU A 20 -9.48 -31.03 1.69
N SER A 21 -10.39 -30.14 2.08
CA SER A 21 -11.83 -30.29 1.86
C SER A 21 -12.36 -29.18 0.98
N ARG A 22 -13.32 -29.48 0.10
CA ARG A 22 -13.81 -28.51 -0.89
C ARG A 22 -14.39 -27.23 -0.27
N ILE A 23 -14.89 -27.32 0.96
CA ILE A 23 -15.35 -26.16 1.75
C ILE A 23 -14.24 -25.10 1.97
N GLU A 24 -12.97 -25.45 1.80
CA GLU A 24 -11.86 -24.50 1.90
C GLU A 24 -11.83 -23.51 0.74
N GLU A 25 -12.32 -23.90 -0.44
CA GLU A 25 -12.55 -22.95 -1.54
C GLU A 25 -13.59 -21.90 -1.11
N ASP A 26 -14.69 -22.33 -0.50
CA ASP A 26 -15.75 -21.41 -0.03
C ASP A 26 -15.22 -20.47 1.07
N LYS A 27 -14.39 -21.00 1.99
CA LYS A 27 -13.73 -20.18 3.02
C LYS A 27 -12.72 -19.21 2.41
N TRP A 28 -11.99 -19.63 1.38
CA TRP A 28 -11.05 -18.77 0.65
C TRP A 28 -11.80 -17.61 -0.01
N VAL A 29 -12.91 -17.90 -0.69
CA VAL A 29 -13.78 -16.88 -1.29
C VAL A 29 -14.33 -15.94 -0.22
N ALA A 30 -14.87 -16.45 0.90
CA ALA A 30 -15.37 -15.62 1.98
C ALA A 30 -14.27 -14.74 2.61
N GLY A 31 -13.05 -15.26 2.73
CA GLY A 31 -11.88 -14.49 3.18
C GLY A 31 -11.51 -13.38 2.20
N LEU A 32 -11.53 -13.66 0.90
CA LEU A 32 -11.31 -12.67 -0.15
C LEU A 32 -12.38 -11.57 -0.12
N GLU A 33 -13.66 -11.94 -0.06
CA GLU A 33 -14.77 -10.99 0.04
C GLU A 33 -14.64 -10.08 1.26
N TRP A 34 -14.26 -10.64 2.42
CA TRP A 34 -14.03 -9.84 3.62
C TRP A 34 -12.87 -8.84 3.43
N LEU A 35 -11.73 -9.29 2.86
CA LEU A 35 -10.58 -8.42 2.60
C LEU A 35 -10.93 -7.28 1.62
N VAL A 36 -11.64 -7.60 0.54
CA VAL A 36 -11.94 -6.65 -0.53
C VAL A 36 -13.08 -5.71 -0.16
N ASP A 37 -14.21 -6.24 0.30
CA ASP A 37 -15.44 -5.46 0.48
C ASP A 37 -15.58 -4.83 1.86
N SER A 38 -15.00 -5.46 2.90
CA SER A 38 -15.13 -4.97 4.29
C SER A 38 -13.89 -4.22 4.77
N VAL A 39 -12.70 -4.74 4.47
CA VAL A 39 -11.43 -4.11 4.88
C VAL A 39 -10.99 -3.05 3.86
N GLY A 40 -11.14 -3.33 2.56
CA GLY A 40 -10.71 -2.43 1.48
C GLY A 40 -9.20 -2.49 1.26
N VAL A 41 -8.64 -3.69 1.12
CA VAL A 41 -7.20 -3.88 0.86
C VAL A 41 -6.83 -3.51 -0.59
N ASP A 42 -5.62 -3.00 -0.79
CA ASP A 42 -5.09 -2.71 -2.13
C ASP A 42 -4.52 -3.97 -2.82
N ILE A 43 -4.01 -4.91 -2.02
CA ILE A 43 -3.34 -6.14 -2.49
C ILE A 43 -3.81 -7.32 -1.66
N VAL A 44 -4.10 -8.43 -2.33
CA VAL A 44 -4.27 -9.75 -1.71
C VAL A 44 -3.09 -10.62 -2.09
N SER A 45 -2.39 -11.15 -1.08
CA SER A 45 -1.36 -12.17 -1.25
C SER A 45 -1.90 -13.49 -0.72
N SER A 46 -2.02 -14.49 -1.59
CA SER A 46 -2.43 -15.84 -1.19
C SER A 46 -1.39 -16.87 -1.60
N SER A 47 -0.98 -17.69 -0.64
CA SER A 47 0.04 -18.71 -0.81
C SER A 47 -0.58 -20.12 -0.79
N LEU A 48 -1.79 -20.23 -1.33
CA LEU A 48 -2.66 -21.41 -1.36
C LEU A 48 -3.01 -21.76 -2.82
N GLY A 49 -3.38 -23.01 -3.06
CA GLY A 49 -3.87 -23.42 -4.37
C GLY A 49 -4.59 -24.76 -4.33
N TYR A 50 -5.56 -24.95 -5.22
CA TYR A 50 -6.47 -26.09 -5.20
C TYR A 50 -6.43 -26.88 -6.51
N ASN A 51 -6.32 -28.21 -6.41
CA ASN A 51 -6.50 -29.15 -7.54
C ASN A 51 -7.13 -30.49 -7.14
N THR A 52 -6.86 -31.01 -5.94
CA THR A 52 -7.40 -32.30 -5.47
C THR A 52 -7.88 -32.18 -4.03
N PHE A 53 -8.98 -32.86 -3.70
CA PHE A 53 -9.57 -32.86 -2.37
C PHE A 53 -9.65 -34.29 -1.80
N ASP A 54 -9.64 -34.40 -0.47
CA ASP A 54 -9.67 -35.68 0.27
C ASP A 54 -10.93 -36.51 -0.03
N GLU A 55 -12.01 -35.85 -0.46
CA GLU A 55 -13.30 -36.45 -0.81
C GLU A 55 -13.28 -37.20 -2.16
N GLY A 56 -12.13 -37.23 -2.86
CA GLY A 56 -11.92 -37.97 -4.10
C GLY A 56 -12.37 -37.23 -5.37
N TRP A 57 -12.86 -36.00 -5.23
CA TRP A 57 -13.08 -35.07 -6.33
C TRP A 57 -11.89 -34.10 -6.44
N GLY A 58 -11.65 -33.57 -7.64
CA GLY A 58 -10.61 -32.60 -7.91
C GLY A 58 -10.79 -31.99 -9.30
N TYR A 59 -10.14 -30.85 -9.52
CA TYR A 59 -10.03 -30.25 -10.83
C TYR A 59 -9.17 -31.12 -11.75
N THR A 60 -9.50 -31.06 -13.02
CA THR A 60 -8.71 -31.59 -14.12
C THR A 60 -7.89 -30.48 -14.74
N TYR A 61 -6.87 -30.84 -15.54
CA TYR A 61 -6.11 -29.83 -16.27
C TYR A 61 -7.02 -28.95 -17.14
N SER A 62 -8.09 -29.51 -17.74
CA SER A 62 -9.04 -28.73 -18.54
C SER A 62 -9.84 -27.68 -17.78
N ASP A 63 -9.92 -27.78 -16.45
CA ASP A 63 -10.57 -26.79 -15.61
C ASP A 63 -9.64 -25.60 -15.29
N LEU A 64 -8.34 -25.70 -15.57
CA LEU A 64 -7.37 -24.60 -15.43
C LEU A 64 -7.37 -23.68 -16.65
N ASP A 65 -8.55 -23.19 -17.02
CA ASP A 65 -8.78 -22.29 -18.16
C ASP A 65 -8.94 -20.83 -17.74
N GLY A 66 -8.69 -20.51 -16.46
CA GLY A 66 -8.86 -19.17 -15.92
C GLY A 66 -10.30 -18.77 -15.67
N ASN A 67 -11.28 -19.66 -15.87
CA ASN A 67 -12.70 -19.31 -15.83
C ASN A 67 -13.59 -20.37 -15.16
N THR A 68 -13.08 -21.57 -14.88
CA THR A 68 -13.87 -22.67 -14.33
C THR A 68 -13.77 -22.78 -12.81
N CYS A 69 -12.56 -22.65 -12.24
CA CYS A 69 -12.35 -22.86 -10.81
C CYS A 69 -13.00 -21.75 -9.98
N VAL A 70 -13.65 -22.12 -8.87
CA VAL A 70 -14.42 -21.18 -8.03
C VAL A 70 -13.53 -20.07 -7.47
N THR A 71 -12.34 -20.44 -6.98
CA THR A 71 -11.37 -19.49 -6.44
C THR A 71 -10.81 -18.55 -7.51
N THR A 72 -10.63 -19.02 -8.75
CA THR A 72 -10.22 -18.20 -9.90
C THR A 72 -11.25 -17.14 -10.25
N ILE A 73 -12.52 -17.54 -10.40
CA ILE A 73 -13.61 -16.60 -10.69
C ILE A 73 -13.68 -15.51 -9.61
N ALA A 74 -13.57 -15.89 -8.34
CA ALA A 74 -13.58 -14.94 -7.23
C ALA A 74 -12.37 -14.00 -7.25
N ALA A 75 -11.18 -14.52 -7.55
CA ALA A 75 -9.96 -13.73 -7.67
C ALA A 75 -10.06 -12.68 -8.80
N ASP A 76 -10.56 -13.06 -9.98
CA ASP A 76 -10.73 -12.14 -11.10
C ASP A 76 -11.80 -11.07 -10.80
N ILE A 77 -12.86 -11.41 -10.07
CA ILE A 77 -13.83 -10.43 -9.56
C ILE A 77 -13.16 -9.43 -8.61
N ALA A 78 -12.29 -9.88 -7.70
CA ALA A 78 -11.55 -9.00 -6.81
C ALA A 78 -10.62 -8.06 -7.58
N VAL A 79 -9.96 -8.55 -8.64
CA VAL A 79 -9.18 -7.69 -9.54
C VAL A 79 -10.06 -6.64 -10.24
N GLY A 80 -11.25 -7.04 -10.70
CA GLY A 80 -12.25 -6.13 -11.25
C GLY A 80 -12.74 -5.05 -10.28
N LYS A 81 -12.59 -5.25 -8.97
CA LYS A 81 -12.88 -4.27 -7.91
C LYS A 81 -11.71 -3.34 -7.58
N GLY A 82 -10.58 -3.46 -8.26
CA GLY A 82 -9.41 -2.57 -8.09
C GLY A 82 -8.32 -3.12 -7.17
N VAL A 83 -8.36 -4.41 -6.81
CA VAL A 83 -7.37 -5.04 -5.94
C VAL A 83 -6.35 -5.84 -6.75
N VAL A 84 -5.06 -5.74 -6.45
CA VAL A 84 -4.07 -6.64 -7.07
C VAL A 84 -4.09 -7.98 -6.34
N VAL A 85 -4.46 -9.06 -7.03
CA VAL A 85 -4.41 -10.42 -6.48
C VAL A 85 -3.12 -11.11 -6.92
N VAL A 86 -2.31 -11.50 -5.94
CA VAL A 86 -1.04 -12.21 -6.13
C VAL A 86 -1.18 -13.60 -5.51
N ASN A 87 -0.99 -14.65 -6.31
CA ASN A 87 -1.13 -16.03 -5.88
C ASN A 87 0.15 -16.84 -6.16
N SER A 88 0.53 -17.74 -5.25
CA SER A 88 1.58 -18.71 -5.51
C SER A 88 1.19 -19.65 -6.64
N ALA A 89 2.14 -20.01 -7.51
CA ALA A 89 1.88 -20.90 -8.64
C ALA A 89 1.53 -22.33 -8.22
N GLY A 90 1.99 -22.78 -7.05
CA GLY A 90 1.91 -24.17 -6.59
C GLY A 90 3.27 -24.85 -6.52
N ASN A 91 3.33 -26.03 -5.89
CA ASN A 91 4.56 -26.82 -5.69
C ASN A 91 4.52 -28.18 -6.42
N GLU A 92 3.75 -28.26 -7.50
CA GLU A 92 3.42 -29.49 -8.22
C GLU A 92 4.35 -29.74 -9.41
N GLY A 93 5.34 -28.88 -9.67
CA GLY A 93 6.20 -28.91 -10.86
C GLY A 93 6.92 -30.24 -11.12
N ASP A 94 7.31 -30.95 -10.06
CA ASP A 94 7.97 -32.27 -10.13
C ASP A 94 6.98 -33.44 -9.96
N THR A 95 5.70 -33.16 -9.77
CA THR A 95 4.64 -34.18 -9.61
C THR A 95 4.08 -34.61 -10.99
N LYS A 96 3.08 -35.49 -10.99
CA LYS A 96 2.33 -35.80 -12.22
C LYS A 96 1.46 -34.63 -12.69
N TRP A 97 1.03 -33.76 -11.76
CA TRP A 97 0.17 -32.60 -12.08
C TRP A 97 0.95 -31.53 -12.83
N LYS A 98 2.11 -31.09 -12.33
CA LYS A 98 3.04 -30.11 -12.94
C LYS A 98 2.53 -28.68 -13.07
N TYR A 99 1.25 -28.52 -13.39
CA TYR A 99 0.68 -27.24 -13.76
C TYR A 99 0.41 -26.33 -12.56
N VAL A 100 0.26 -25.03 -12.83
CA VAL A 100 -0.23 -24.07 -11.82
C VAL A 100 -1.55 -24.52 -11.20
N LEU A 101 -1.88 -24.01 -10.01
CA LEU A 101 -3.13 -24.31 -9.31
C LEU A 101 -4.12 -23.14 -9.40
N SER A 102 -5.39 -23.38 -9.11
CA SER A 102 -6.36 -22.29 -8.88
C SER A 102 -6.11 -21.62 -7.53
N PRO A 103 -6.08 -20.28 -7.43
CA PRO A 103 -6.48 -19.30 -8.44
C PRO A 103 -5.36 -18.73 -9.34
N ALA A 104 -4.15 -19.29 -9.32
CA ALA A 104 -3.03 -18.80 -10.13
C ALA A 104 -3.25 -18.99 -11.65
N ASP A 105 -4.21 -19.81 -12.08
CA ASP A 105 -4.61 -19.92 -13.48
C ASP A 105 -5.48 -18.74 -13.97
N GLY A 106 -5.97 -17.85 -13.09
CA GLY A 106 -6.73 -16.65 -13.47
C GLY A 106 -5.96 -15.71 -14.39
N ASP A 107 -6.66 -15.01 -15.29
CA ASP A 107 -6.01 -14.13 -16.29
C ASP A 107 -5.50 -12.83 -15.70
N SER A 108 -6.19 -12.36 -14.68
CA SER A 108 -5.95 -11.10 -13.99
C SER A 108 -5.15 -11.29 -12.69
N VAL A 109 -5.02 -12.54 -12.23
CA VAL A 109 -4.22 -12.93 -11.06
C VAL A 109 -2.74 -12.99 -11.39
N VAL A 110 -1.88 -12.41 -10.55
CA VAL A 110 -0.43 -12.54 -10.67
C VAL A 110 0.01 -13.89 -10.11
N ALA A 111 0.34 -14.84 -10.98
CA ALA A 111 0.87 -16.13 -10.57
C ALA A 111 2.38 -16.06 -10.33
N VAL A 112 2.83 -16.54 -9.17
CA VAL A 112 4.23 -16.42 -8.73
C VAL A 112 4.89 -17.78 -8.58
N GLY A 113 5.85 -18.06 -9.45
CA GLY A 113 6.73 -19.24 -9.33
C GLY A 113 7.97 -18.97 -8.47
N ALA A 114 8.79 -20.01 -8.30
CA ALA A 114 9.96 -20.00 -7.42
C ALA A 114 11.26 -20.26 -8.19
N VAL A 115 12.30 -19.49 -7.85
CA VAL A 115 13.68 -19.76 -8.27
C VAL A 115 14.61 -20.04 -7.09
N THR A 116 15.72 -20.72 -7.38
CA THR A 116 16.84 -20.90 -6.48
C THR A 116 17.68 -19.62 -6.38
N PRO A 117 18.60 -19.51 -5.39
CA PRO A 117 19.55 -18.41 -5.31
C PRO A 117 20.42 -18.23 -6.57
N GLU A 118 20.59 -19.28 -7.39
CA GLU A 118 21.32 -19.23 -8.66
C GLU A 118 20.43 -18.83 -9.85
N ALA A 119 19.25 -18.25 -9.60
CA ALA A 119 18.31 -17.81 -10.62
C ALA A 119 17.80 -18.92 -11.56
N ARG A 120 17.76 -20.18 -11.07
CA ARG A 120 17.20 -21.33 -11.80
C ARG A 120 15.80 -21.65 -11.27
N ARG A 121 14.88 -22.14 -12.12
CA ARG A 121 13.56 -22.62 -11.66
C ARG A 121 13.75 -23.66 -10.55
N ALA A 122 13.05 -23.50 -9.44
CA ALA A 122 12.96 -24.55 -8.44
C ALA A 122 12.17 -25.73 -9.01
N GLY A 123 12.67 -26.97 -8.89
CA GLY A 123 12.01 -28.14 -9.49
C GLY A 123 10.52 -28.25 -9.15
N PHE A 124 10.18 -28.01 -7.87
CA PHE A 124 8.80 -28.03 -7.39
C PHE A 124 7.92 -26.92 -7.96
N SER A 125 8.46 -25.79 -8.46
CA SER A 125 7.65 -24.65 -8.88
C SER A 125 6.72 -25.06 -10.02
N SER A 126 5.42 -24.99 -9.82
CA SER A 126 4.44 -25.31 -10.87
C SER A 126 4.64 -24.43 -12.12
N ILE A 127 4.34 -25.01 -13.27
CA ILE A 127 4.58 -24.43 -14.60
C ILE A 127 3.27 -24.22 -15.36
N GLY A 128 3.31 -23.44 -16.43
CA GLY A 128 2.23 -23.35 -17.40
C GLY A 128 2.37 -24.37 -18.54
N PRO A 129 1.68 -24.14 -19.65
CA PRO A 129 0.63 -23.13 -19.80
C PRO A 129 -0.62 -23.51 -19.01
N THR A 130 -1.53 -22.57 -18.82
CA THR A 130 -2.93 -22.91 -18.51
C THR A 130 -3.54 -23.72 -19.66
N PHE A 131 -4.68 -24.37 -19.44
CA PHE A 131 -5.30 -25.21 -20.46
C PHE A 131 -5.65 -24.46 -21.75
N ASP A 132 -6.06 -23.20 -21.60
CA ASP A 132 -6.37 -22.30 -22.72
C ASP A 132 -5.12 -21.65 -23.35
N GLY A 133 -3.92 -22.03 -22.90
CA GLY A 133 -2.65 -21.70 -23.54
C GLY A 133 -2.00 -20.41 -23.06
N ARG A 134 -2.49 -19.76 -21.99
CA ARG A 134 -1.84 -18.57 -21.42
C ARG A 134 -0.54 -18.96 -20.72
N ILE A 135 0.42 -18.04 -20.80
CA ILE A 135 1.69 -18.18 -20.10
C ILE A 135 1.45 -17.98 -18.60
N LYS A 136 1.82 -19.00 -17.83
CA LYS A 136 1.90 -18.98 -16.37
C LYS A 136 3.16 -19.75 -15.92
N PRO A 137 3.76 -19.45 -14.74
CA PRO A 137 3.45 -18.30 -13.88
C PRO A 137 3.70 -16.96 -14.60
N ASP A 138 3.26 -15.83 -14.04
CA ASP A 138 3.51 -14.51 -14.62
C ASP A 138 4.94 -14.05 -14.34
N VAL A 139 5.43 -14.27 -13.12
CA VAL A 139 6.79 -13.96 -12.73
C VAL A 139 7.28 -14.98 -11.72
N VAL A 140 8.58 -14.96 -11.45
CA VAL A 140 9.19 -15.74 -10.40
C VAL A 140 9.93 -14.86 -9.40
N ALA A 141 10.05 -15.34 -8.17
CA ALA A 141 10.89 -14.73 -7.15
C ALA A 141 11.65 -15.82 -6.37
N LEU A 142 12.55 -15.42 -5.47
CA LEU A 142 13.28 -16.37 -4.63
C LEU A 142 12.28 -17.23 -3.86
N GLY A 143 12.39 -18.55 -3.97
CA GLY A 143 11.49 -19.49 -3.30
C GLY A 143 12.20 -20.69 -2.68
N VAL A 144 13.54 -20.74 -2.76
CA VAL A 144 14.35 -21.78 -2.11
C VAL A 144 15.30 -21.12 -1.12
N GLY A 145 15.25 -21.59 0.13
CA GLY A 145 16.07 -21.03 1.20
C GLY A 145 15.73 -19.57 1.50
N VAL A 146 14.45 -19.22 1.49
CA VAL A 146 13.98 -17.89 1.90
C VAL A 146 14.07 -17.79 3.42
N TYR A 147 14.71 -16.75 3.96
CA TYR A 147 14.80 -16.53 5.40
C TYR A 147 13.64 -15.66 5.88
N CYS A 148 12.73 -16.22 6.68
CA CYS A 148 11.52 -15.53 7.14
C CYS A 148 11.25 -15.73 8.63
N ALA A 149 10.34 -14.90 9.17
CA ALA A 149 9.90 -14.99 10.56
C ALA A 149 9.28 -16.36 10.84
N SER A 150 9.52 -16.89 12.03
CA SER A 150 8.96 -18.15 12.49
C SER A 150 7.56 -17.95 13.06
N ALA A 151 6.63 -18.85 12.73
CA ALA A 151 5.31 -18.88 13.35
C ALA A 151 5.35 -19.48 14.77
N SER A 152 6.39 -20.25 15.11
CA SER A 152 6.52 -20.94 16.41
C SER A 152 7.43 -20.21 17.40
N ASP A 153 8.16 -19.19 16.94
CA ASP A 153 9.10 -18.43 17.75
C ASP A 153 8.97 -16.93 17.41
N PRO A 154 8.42 -16.09 18.31
CA PRO A 154 8.22 -14.66 18.07
C PRO A 154 9.49 -13.87 17.75
N GLU A 155 10.67 -14.36 18.13
CA GLU A 155 11.97 -13.74 17.83
C GLU A 155 12.76 -14.53 16.77
N GLY A 156 12.24 -15.69 16.37
CA GLY A 156 12.92 -16.65 15.54
C GLY A 156 12.74 -16.40 14.05
N TYR A 157 13.76 -16.81 13.30
CA TYR A 157 13.77 -16.81 11.85
C TYR A 157 14.36 -18.12 11.36
N TRP A 158 13.84 -18.63 10.25
CA TRP A 158 14.31 -19.88 9.68
C TRP A 158 14.21 -19.90 8.16
N PHE A 159 14.86 -20.88 7.54
CA PHE A 159 14.89 -21.06 6.10
C PHE A 159 13.76 -21.96 5.63
N VAL A 160 13.00 -21.47 4.67
CA VAL A 160 11.84 -22.15 4.08
C VAL A 160 11.96 -22.22 2.57
N SER A 161 11.22 -23.14 1.96
CA SER A 161 11.13 -23.27 0.50
C SER A 161 9.71 -23.53 0.05
N GLY A 162 9.32 -22.96 -1.09
CA GLY A 162 7.99 -23.06 -1.68
C GLY A 162 7.63 -21.80 -2.46
N THR A 163 6.76 -21.92 -3.46
CA THR A 163 6.19 -20.75 -4.16
C THR A 163 5.39 -19.85 -3.21
N SER A 164 4.89 -20.42 -2.11
CA SER A 164 4.29 -19.73 -0.97
C SER A 164 5.17 -18.62 -0.37
N PHE A 165 6.49 -18.71 -0.51
CA PHE A 165 7.44 -17.70 -0.02
C PHE A 165 7.92 -16.73 -1.10
N SER A 166 7.78 -17.12 -2.37
CA SER A 166 7.98 -16.23 -3.52
C SER A 166 6.81 -15.25 -3.69
N CYS A 167 5.57 -15.73 -3.48
CA CYS A 167 4.35 -14.94 -3.58
C CYS A 167 4.39 -13.62 -2.78
N PRO A 168 4.66 -13.61 -1.46
CA PRO A 168 4.69 -12.37 -0.68
C PRO A 168 5.85 -11.43 -1.06
N LEU A 169 6.92 -11.93 -1.69
CA LEU A 169 7.97 -11.06 -2.23
C LEU A 169 7.45 -10.23 -3.40
N VAL A 170 6.71 -10.86 -4.32
CA VAL A 170 6.08 -10.17 -5.46
C VAL A 170 4.96 -9.25 -5.00
N ALA A 171 4.13 -9.67 -4.03
CA ALA A 171 3.10 -8.81 -3.44
C ALA A 171 3.72 -7.54 -2.82
N GLY A 172 4.87 -7.67 -2.16
CA GLY A 172 5.62 -6.51 -1.68
C GLY A 172 6.12 -5.58 -2.79
N VAL A 173 6.48 -6.12 -3.96
CA VAL A 173 6.81 -5.29 -5.14
C VAL A 173 5.56 -4.57 -5.67
N CYS A 174 4.41 -5.24 -5.75
CA CYS A 174 3.14 -4.59 -6.08
C CYS A 174 2.86 -3.40 -5.14
N ALA A 175 3.11 -3.57 -3.83
CA ALA A 175 2.89 -2.53 -2.83
C ALA A 175 3.81 -1.31 -3.06
N LEU A 176 5.08 -1.52 -3.43
CA LEU A 176 5.99 -0.42 -3.77
C LEU A 176 5.53 0.33 -5.02
N VAL A 177 5.00 -0.37 -6.03
CA VAL A 177 4.44 0.27 -7.24
C VAL A 177 3.20 1.09 -6.90
N LEU A 178 2.29 0.56 -6.07
CA LEU A 178 1.09 1.28 -5.63
C LEU A 178 1.39 2.43 -4.67
N GLU A 179 2.42 2.33 -3.83
CA GLU A 179 2.88 3.46 -3.00
C GLU A 179 3.36 4.63 -3.89
N ALA A 180 4.08 4.31 -4.97
CA ALA A 180 4.57 5.30 -5.91
C ALA A 180 3.47 5.88 -6.80
N HIS A 181 2.47 5.06 -7.13
CA HIS A 181 1.40 5.38 -8.07
C HIS A 181 0.04 4.81 -7.58
N PRO A 182 -0.57 5.42 -6.56
CA PRO A 182 -1.81 4.92 -5.95
C PRO A 182 -3.02 4.99 -6.88
N GLU A 183 -2.91 5.73 -7.98
CA GLU A 183 -3.95 5.87 -9.01
C GLU A 183 -4.00 4.69 -9.99
N LEU A 184 -3.01 3.80 -9.99
CA LEU A 184 -2.93 2.76 -11.00
C LEU A 184 -4.02 1.70 -10.83
N PRO A 185 -4.69 1.31 -11.92
CA PRO A 185 -5.52 0.11 -11.90
C PRO A 185 -4.62 -1.14 -11.75
N PRO A 186 -5.13 -2.23 -11.16
CA PRO A 186 -4.35 -3.44 -10.90
C PRO A 186 -3.56 -3.94 -12.11
N MET A 187 -4.19 -3.94 -13.30
CA MET A 187 -3.55 -4.48 -14.51
C MET A 187 -2.34 -3.66 -14.99
N GLU A 188 -2.24 -2.36 -14.65
CA GLU A 188 -1.03 -1.58 -14.93
C GLU A 188 0.09 -1.92 -13.94
N VAL A 189 -0.24 -2.28 -12.70
CA VAL A 189 0.74 -2.84 -11.74
C VAL A 189 1.26 -4.19 -12.24
N VAL A 190 0.36 -5.08 -12.67
CA VAL A 190 0.71 -6.39 -13.26
C VAL A 190 1.60 -6.20 -14.49
N ARG A 191 1.25 -5.25 -15.36
CA ARG A 191 2.03 -4.92 -16.55
C ARG A 191 3.42 -4.43 -16.19
N ALA A 192 3.57 -3.53 -15.22
CA ALA A 192 4.88 -3.06 -14.77
C ALA A 192 5.76 -4.23 -14.35
N ILE A 193 5.24 -5.09 -13.46
CA ILE A 193 5.96 -6.25 -12.95
C ILE A 193 6.41 -7.20 -14.07
N LYS A 194 5.53 -7.50 -15.03
CA LYS A 194 5.82 -8.39 -16.17
C LYS A 194 6.80 -7.77 -17.16
N GLN A 195 6.61 -6.51 -17.53
CA GLN A 195 7.43 -5.85 -18.57
C GLN A 195 8.83 -5.46 -18.07
N THR A 196 9.05 -5.43 -16.76
CA THR A 196 10.37 -5.17 -16.17
C THR A 196 11.09 -6.41 -15.65
N ALA A 197 10.45 -7.58 -15.72
CA ALA A 197 11.06 -8.83 -15.28
C ALA A 197 12.21 -9.28 -16.21
N SER A 198 13.06 -10.17 -15.69
CA SER A 198 14.36 -10.49 -16.30
C SER A 198 14.32 -11.05 -17.73
N GLN A 199 13.19 -11.60 -18.19
CA GLN A 199 13.00 -12.11 -19.56
C GLN A 199 11.72 -11.59 -20.21
N ALA A 200 11.32 -10.35 -19.92
CA ALA A 200 10.08 -9.74 -20.44
C ALA A 200 9.90 -9.84 -21.97
N ASN A 201 10.99 -9.87 -22.74
CA ASN A 201 10.97 -9.97 -24.20
C ASN A 201 10.82 -11.43 -24.71
N HIS A 202 11.06 -12.42 -23.85
CA HIS A 202 11.04 -13.85 -24.17
C HIS A 202 10.38 -14.65 -23.04
N PRO A 203 9.09 -14.42 -22.76
CA PRO A 203 8.40 -15.15 -21.70
C PRO A 203 8.20 -16.63 -22.08
N ASP A 204 8.17 -17.49 -21.08
CA ASP A 204 7.95 -18.94 -21.24
C ASP A 204 7.06 -19.50 -20.12
N ASN A 205 6.71 -20.77 -20.22
CA ASN A 205 5.82 -21.45 -19.24
C ASN A 205 6.55 -21.92 -17.97
N GLU A 206 7.86 -21.69 -17.83
CA GLU A 206 8.64 -22.12 -16.67
C GLU A 206 8.91 -20.97 -15.69
N LEU A 207 9.29 -19.81 -16.22
CA LEU A 207 9.65 -18.60 -15.48
C LEU A 207 8.69 -17.43 -15.74
N GLY A 208 7.73 -17.59 -16.65
CA GLY A 208 6.85 -16.51 -17.05
C GLY A 208 7.65 -15.41 -17.75
N TRP A 209 7.46 -14.18 -17.31
CA TRP A 209 8.23 -13.02 -17.75
C TRP A 209 9.58 -12.90 -17.05
N GLY A 210 9.89 -13.80 -16.10
CA GLY A 210 11.18 -13.91 -15.44
C GLY A 210 11.17 -13.48 -13.98
N ILE A 211 12.37 -13.26 -13.45
CA ILE A 211 12.59 -12.81 -12.09
C ILE A 211 12.09 -11.37 -11.96
N VAL A 212 11.21 -11.13 -10.99
CA VAL A 212 10.69 -9.79 -10.69
C VAL A 212 11.83 -8.82 -10.39
N ASN A 213 11.72 -7.59 -10.90
CA ASN A 213 12.68 -6.52 -10.65
C ASN A 213 11.98 -5.34 -10.00
N ALA A 214 12.12 -5.20 -8.68
CA ALA A 214 11.44 -4.16 -7.90
C ALA A 214 11.85 -2.75 -8.33
N TYR A 215 13.14 -2.52 -8.56
CA TYR A 215 13.65 -1.20 -8.94
C TYR A 215 13.13 -0.77 -10.31
N GLU A 216 13.13 -1.67 -11.28
CA GLU A 216 12.62 -1.37 -12.61
C GLU A 216 11.09 -1.20 -12.62
N ALA A 217 10.36 -2.06 -11.89
CA ALA A 217 8.90 -1.96 -11.77
C ALA A 217 8.47 -0.62 -11.12
N LEU A 218 9.20 -0.17 -10.09
CA LEU A 218 8.95 1.09 -9.40
C LEU A 218 9.01 2.30 -10.35
N PHE A 219 9.95 2.32 -11.29
CA PHE A 219 10.13 3.42 -12.25
C PHE A 219 9.46 3.18 -13.61
N PHE A 220 8.67 2.11 -13.75
CA PHE A 220 8.03 1.74 -15.02
C PHE A 220 7.09 2.84 -15.53
N HIS A 221 6.35 3.48 -14.62
CA HIS A 221 5.41 4.57 -14.92
C HIS A 221 6.06 5.97 -14.91
N GLY A 222 7.40 6.03 -14.76
CA GLY A 222 8.17 7.25 -14.85
C GLY A 222 8.70 7.75 -13.51
N MET A 223 8.81 9.07 -13.38
CA MET A 223 9.28 9.72 -12.16
C MET A 223 8.21 9.72 -11.08
N ILE A 224 8.64 9.74 -9.82
CA ILE A 224 7.77 9.59 -8.66
C ILE A 224 7.83 10.86 -7.83
N VAL A 225 6.65 11.39 -7.49
CA VAL A 225 6.50 12.53 -6.59
C VAL A 225 6.33 11.99 -5.16
N ARG A 226 7.17 12.45 -4.22
CA ARG A 226 7.08 12.11 -2.80
C ARG A 226 7.17 13.35 -1.93
N ASN A 227 6.83 13.19 -0.64
CA ASN A 227 6.90 14.26 0.36
C ASN A 227 6.17 15.53 -0.10
N LEU A 228 5.03 15.35 -0.77
CA LEU A 228 4.23 16.47 -1.26
C LEU A 228 3.56 17.17 -0.08
N HIS A 229 3.95 18.41 0.14
CA HIS A 229 3.39 19.29 1.15
C HIS A 229 3.01 20.61 0.49
N ALA A 230 1.91 21.19 0.93
CA ALA A 230 1.57 22.53 0.49
C ALA A 230 1.14 23.42 1.64
N MET A 231 1.70 24.63 1.62
CA MET A 231 1.52 25.67 2.62
C MET A 231 0.76 26.83 2.00
N ASP A 232 -0.29 27.30 2.68
CA ASP A 232 -0.99 28.52 2.29
C ASP A 232 -0.21 29.77 2.74
N LEU A 233 0.03 30.68 1.79
CA LEU A 233 0.67 31.97 2.00
C LEU A 233 -0.35 33.08 1.68
N PRO A 234 -1.35 33.31 2.56
CA PRO A 234 -2.50 34.16 2.25
C PRO A 234 -2.13 35.60 1.93
N TYR A 235 -1.09 36.13 2.57
CA TYR A 235 -0.59 37.48 2.31
C TYR A 235 0.02 37.68 0.93
N LEU A 236 0.45 36.59 0.29
CA LEU A 236 1.02 36.59 -1.05
C LEU A 236 0.00 36.15 -2.11
N GLY A 237 -1.20 35.72 -1.70
CA GLY A 237 -2.20 35.13 -2.59
C GLY A 237 -1.69 33.87 -3.29
N LYS A 238 -0.88 33.07 -2.60
CA LYS A 238 -0.16 31.93 -3.17
C LYS A 238 -0.16 30.72 -2.24
N TYR A 239 0.05 29.55 -2.82
CA TYR A 239 0.48 28.35 -2.13
C TYR A 239 1.95 28.06 -2.44
N GLU A 240 2.73 27.70 -1.43
CA GLU A 240 4.05 27.07 -1.60
C GLU A 240 3.85 25.55 -1.58
N VAL A 241 4.39 24.88 -2.60
CA VAL A 241 4.29 23.43 -2.75
C VAL A 241 5.70 22.86 -2.75
N ASP A 242 6.00 22.10 -1.70
CA ASP A 242 7.24 21.36 -1.51
C ASP A 242 7.03 19.90 -1.91
N PHE A 243 7.95 19.35 -2.68
CA PHE A 243 7.92 17.93 -3.03
C PHE A 243 9.31 17.44 -3.44
N SER A 244 9.51 16.14 -3.39
CA SER A 244 10.71 15.48 -3.89
C SER A 244 10.39 14.66 -5.15
N LEU A 245 11.28 14.69 -6.14
CA LEU A 245 11.22 13.85 -7.32
C LEU A 245 12.26 12.75 -7.25
N LEU A 246 11.80 11.50 -7.26
CA LEU A 246 12.66 10.36 -7.55
C LEU A 246 12.67 10.09 -9.04
N TYR A 247 13.86 9.76 -9.53
CA TYR A 247 14.08 9.49 -10.95
C TYR A 247 15.11 8.39 -11.14
N LYS A 248 14.91 7.60 -12.20
CA LYS A 248 15.89 6.63 -12.65
C LYS A 248 17.06 7.27 -13.42
N ARG A 249 16.76 8.30 -14.22
CA ARG A 249 17.75 9.04 -15.02
C ARG A 249 17.88 10.47 -14.49
N PRO A 250 19.09 11.00 -14.32
CA PRO A 250 19.30 12.35 -13.82
C PRO A 250 18.50 13.40 -14.61
N LEU A 251 17.64 14.12 -13.89
CA LEU A 251 16.86 15.23 -14.41
C LEU A 251 17.65 16.54 -14.34
N HIS A 252 17.32 17.48 -15.22
CA HIS A 252 17.89 18.84 -15.18
C HIS A 252 17.06 19.69 -14.20
N PRO A 253 17.65 20.25 -13.12
CA PRO A 253 16.90 21.00 -12.10
C PRO A 253 16.06 22.13 -12.68
N ASP A 254 16.62 22.89 -13.62
CA ASP A 254 15.90 24.02 -14.26
C ASP A 254 14.79 23.59 -15.24
N SER A 255 14.61 22.29 -15.45
CA SER A 255 13.62 21.76 -16.40
C SER A 255 12.34 21.23 -15.76
N VAL A 256 12.21 21.37 -14.44
CA VAL A 256 11.04 20.88 -13.71
C VAL A 256 9.93 21.92 -13.76
N PHE A 257 8.79 21.52 -14.32
CA PHE A 257 7.60 22.34 -14.40
C PHE A 257 6.40 21.59 -13.86
N LEU A 258 5.59 22.28 -13.07
CA LEU A 258 4.24 21.88 -12.75
C LEU A 258 3.29 22.49 -13.78
N ASP A 259 2.60 21.65 -14.53
CA ASP A 259 1.57 22.05 -15.49
C ASP A 259 0.20 21.93 -14.81
N ALA A 260 -0.49 23.06 -14.62
CA ALA A 260 -1.86 23.11 -14.11
C ALA A 260 -2.88 23.07 -15.27
N PHE A 261 -3.98 22.36 -15.09
CA PHE A 261 -5.08 22.22 -16.06
C PHE A 261 -6.42 22.52 -15.39
N SER A 262 -7.20 23.46 -15.91
CA SER A 262 -8.49 23.89 -15.33
C SER A 262 -9.68 23.58 -16.25
N GLY A 263 -10.51 22.59 -15.88
CA GLY A 263 -11.77 22.28 -16.56
C GLY A 263 -11.65 21.95 -18.07
N THR A 264 -12.70 22.26 -18.85
CA THR A 264 -12.80 21.94 -20.30
C THR A 264 -11.86 22.73 -21.20
N HIS A 265 -11.10 23.68 -20.66
CA HIS A 265 -10.07 24.39 -21.37
C HIS A 265 -8.71 23.87 -20.88
N GLU A 266 -7.94 23.24 -21.80
CA GLU A 266 -6.54 22.88 -21.59
C GLU A 266 -5.63 24.13 -21.51
N MET A 267 -5.99 25.12 -20.67
CA MET A 267 -5.10 26.23 -20.39
C MET A 267 -3.99 25.71 -19.48
N ARG A 268 -2.84 25.46 -20.09
CA ARG A 268 -1.63 25.00 -19.42
C ARG A 268 -0.88 26.20 -18.85
N ILE A 269 -0.77 26.25 -17.52
CA ILE A 269 0.07 27.23 -16.82
C ILE A 269 1.34 26.51 -16.36
N PRO A 270 2.50 26.72 -17.00
CA PRO A 270 3.74 26.11 -16.59
C PRO A 270 4.35 26.87 -15.41
N ILE A 271 4.47 26.20 -14.28
CA ILE A 271 5.04 26.76 -13.05
C ILE A 271 6.39 26.11 -12.83
N GLN A 272 7.46 26.90 -12.96
CA GLN A 272 8.82 26.38 -12.79
C GLN A 272 9.07 26.07 -11.32
N ALA A 273 9.56 24.87 -11.04
CA ALA A 273 10.00 24.51 -9.70
C ALA A 273 11.46 24.91 -9.49
N ILE A 274 11.76 25.40 -8.29
CA ILE A 274 13.13 25.62 -7.82
C ILE A 274 13.60 24.30 -7.24
N CYS A 275 14.53 23.63 -7.93
CA CYS A 275 14.98 22.30 -7.51
C CYS A 275 16.44 22.30 -7.07
N THR A 276 16.72 21.68 -5.92
CA THR A 276 18.07 21.43 -5.42
C THR A 276 18.43 19.96 -5.60
N PRO A 277 19.52 19.65 -6.33
CA PRO A 277 19.91 18.26 -6.57
C PRO A 277 20.51 17.63 -5.32
N GLU A 278 20.01 16.45 -4.99
CA GLU A 278 20.58 15.47 -4.08
C GLU A 278 20.79 14.15 -4.83
N GLU A 279 21.57 13.22 -4.27
CA GLU A 279 21.90 11.99 -4.97
C GLU A 279 20.64 11.14 -5.21
N GLY A 280 20.21 11.02 -6.47
CA GLY A 280 19.00 10.30 -6.87
C GLY A 280 17.66 10.99 -6.55
N LEU A 281 17.71 12.25 -6.10
CA LEU A 281 16.55 13.00 -5.60
C LEU A 281 16.64 14.47 -6.02
N LEU A 282 15.52 15.07 -6.40
CA LEU A 282 15.41 16.53 -6.53
C LEU A 282 14.38 17.02 -5.53
N HIS A 283 14.80 17.84 -4.56
CA HIS A 283 13.85 18.61 -3.75
C HIS A 283 13.42 19.82 -4.54
N CYS A 284 12.12 20.03 -4.69
CA CYS A 284 11.55 21.03 -5.55
C CYS A 284 10.50 21.85 -4.78
N LYS A 285 10.55 23.16 -4.99
CA LYS A 285 9.55 24.12 -4.50
C LYS A 285 8.86 24.80 -5.68
N ALA A 286 7.54 24.85 -5.67
CA ALA A 286 6.74 25.60 -6.64
C ALA A 286 5.78 26.55 -5.93
N PHE A 287 5.51 27.70 -6.55
CA PHE A 287 4.55 28.68 -6.03
C PHE A 287 3.33 28.75 -6.95
N LEU A 288 2.16 28.39 -6.44
CA LEU A 288 0.89 28.43 -7.17
C LEU A 288 0.13 29.68 -6.77
N SER A 289 -0.47 30.42 -7.70
CA SER A 289 -1.42 31.47 -7.30
C SER A 289 -2.71 30.84 -6.77
N HIS A 290 -3.37 31.49 -5.81
CA HIS A 290 -4.74 31.14 -5.42
C HIS A 290 -5.69 31.13 -6.63
N ASP A 291 -5.47 32.01 -7.61
CA ASP A 291 -6.28 32.09 -8.83
C ASP A 291 -6.03 30.92 -9.80
N ASP A 292 -4.83 30.32 -9.77
CA ASP A 292 -4.49 29.13 -10.57
C ASP A 292 -5.17 27.86 -10.01
N PHE A 293 -5.64 27.93 -8.77
CA PHE A 293 -6.24 26.82 -8.05
C PHE A 293 -7.77 26.92 -8.02
N SER A 294 -8.42 26.00 -8.71
CA SER A 294 -9.86 25.76 -8.61
C SER A 294 -10.10 24.34 -8.09
N LYS A 295 -11.29 24.06 -7.54
CA LYS A 295 -11.68 22.68 -7.16
C LYS A 295 -11.59 21.66 -8.31
N ASN A 296 -11.49 22.12 -9.56
CA ASN A 296 -11.39 21.29 -10.76
C ASN A 296 -10.00 21.38 -11.43
N THR A 297 -9.00 21.94 -10.77
CA THR A 297 -7.63 21.99 -11.30
C THR A 297 -6.93 20.66 -11.09
N THR A 298 -6.39 20.07 -12.16
CA THR A 298 -5.51 18.90 -12.08
C THR A 298 -4.07 19.30 -12.41
N PHE A 299 -3.11 18.60 -11.83
CA PHE A 299 -1.70 18.92 -11.99
C PHE A 299 -0.94 17.75 -12.61
N ARG A 300 0.03 18.08 -13.45
CA ARG A 300 1.05 17.13 -13.91
C ARG A 300 2.41 17.75 -13.70
N ILE A 301 3.38 16.92 -13.37
CA ILE A 301 4.77 17.35 -13.33
C ILE A 301 5.48 16.89 -14.59
N ARG A 302 6.32 17.73 -15.15
CA ARG A 302 7.23 17.35 -16.21
C ARG A 302 8.65 17.77 -15.90
N ALA A 303 9.58 16.97 -16.37
CA ALA A 303 10.99 17.20 -16.21
C ALA A 303 11.74 16.65 -17.42
N ARG A 304 12.92 17.19 -17.69
CA ARG A 304 13.77 16.75 -18.80
C ARG A 304 15.02 16.08 -18.26
N ASP A 305 15.39 14.95 -18.83
CA ASP A 305 16.71 14.35 -18.54
C ASP A 305 17.85 15.11 -19.22
N ARG A 306 19.08 14.75 -18.88
CA ARG A 306 20.29 15.32 -19.48
C ARG A 306 20.45 15.03 -20.98
N LEU A 307 19.72 14.07 -21.52
CA LEU A 307 19.72 13.73 -22.95
C LEU A 307 18.65 14.49 -23.74
N GLY A 308 17.81 15.28 -23.06
CA GLY A 308 16.77 16.09 -23.67
C GLY A 308 15.40 15.42 -23.73
N ASN A 309 15.23 14.21 -23.18
CA ASN A 309 13.94 13.52 -23.17
C ASN A 309 13.04 14.10 -22.08
N TRP A 310 11.79 14.37 -22.43
CA TRP A 310 10.77 14.83 -21.49
C TRP A 310 10.05 13.66 -20.85
N TYR A 311 9.87 13.74 -19.55
CA TYR A 311 9.04 12.84 -18.75
C TYR A 311 7.88 13.64 -18.19
N VAL A 312 6.73 13.00 -18.05
CA VAL A 312 5.54 13.56 -17.42
C VAL A 312 5.02 12.54 -16.42
N ALA A 313 4.66 12.99 -15.23
CA ALA A 313 4.04 12.15 -14.21
C ALA A 313 2.81 12.85 -13.62
N PRO A 314 1.83 12.08 -13.13
CA PRO A 314 0.77 12.62 -12.29
C PRO A 314 1.37 13.39 -11.11
N PHE A 315 0.74 14.51 -10.77
CA PHE A 315 1.07 15.25 -9.55
C PHE A 315 -0.17 15.25 -8.67
N PRO A 316 -0.15 14.59 -7.50
CA PRO A 316 -1.30 14.56 -6.61
C PRO A 316 -1.75 15.98 -6.29
N THR A 317 -3.06 16.19 -6.15
CA THR A 317 -3.56 17.50 -5.72
C THR A 317 -3.07 17.73 -4.28
N PRO A 318 -2.30 18.80 -4.00
CA PRO A 318 -1.77 19.00 -2.66
C PRO A 318 -2.90 19.18 -1.64
N ASN A 319 -2.78 18.54 -0.49
CA ASN A 319 -3.61 18.85 0.68
C ASN A 319 -3.00 20.06 1.37
N PHE A 320 -3.66 21.22 1.29
CA PHE A 320 -3.20 22.46 1.93
C PHE A 320 -3.60 22.45 3.40
N SER A 321 -2.62 22.52 4.29
CA SER A 321 -2.87 22.77 5.71
C SER A 321 -3.00 24.27 5.94
N GLU A 322 -4.15 24.73 6.45
CA GLU A 322 -4.29 26.08 7.00
C GLU A 322 -3.39 26.21 8.24
N TYR A 323 -2.36 27.06 8.18
CA TYR A 323 -1.61 27.47 9.36
C TYR A 323 -2.07 28.86 9.81
N ASP A 324 -2.38 28.97 11.11
CA ASP A 324 -2.78 30.22 11.75
C ASP A 324 -1.56 31.16 11.89
N LEU A 325 -1.81 32.46 11.77
CA LEU A 325 -0.82 33.53 11.64
C LEU A 325 0.28 33.56 12.71
N PHE A 326 0.01 32.91 13.85
CA PHE A 326 0.85 32.93 15.04
C PHE A 326 2.14 32.12 14.92
N ASP A 327 2.27 31.21 13.95
CA ASP A 327 3.48 30.41 13.75
C ASP A 327 4.57 31.17 12.95
N LEU A 328 4.19 32.18 12.15
CA LEU A 328 5.13 33.01 11.37
C LEU A 328 5.92 34.03 12.23
N LEU A 329 5.45 34.29 13.45
CA LEU A 329 6.07 35.22 14.41
C LEU A 329 7.11 34.55 15.33
N ARG A 330 7.28 33.22 15.25
CA ARG A 330 8.34 32.51 15.98
C ARG A 330 9.54 32.38 15.06
N CYS A 331 10.43 33.38 15.07
CA CYS A 331 11.75 33.28 14.48
C CYS A 331 12.59 32.22 15.20
N GLU A 332 12.42 30.96 14.83
CA GLU A 332 13.47 29.95 14.91
C GLU A 332 13.48 29.22 13.57
N GLU A 333 14.66 29.15 12.92
CA GLU A 333 14.82 28.35 11.70
C GLU A 333 14.31 26.93 11.96
N PRO A 334 13.34 26.43 11.18
CA PRO A 334 12.88 25.08 11.38
C PRO A 334 13.91 24.13 10.78
N SER A 335 14.80 23.63 11.63
CA SER A 335 15.59 22.44 11.34
C SER A 335 14.68 21.22 11.29
N PHE A 336 14.19 20.88 10.09
CA PHE A 336 13.38 19.69 9.88
C PHE A 336 14.26 18.45 9.73
N VAL A 337 14.70 17.94 10.88
CA VAL A 337 14.99 16.52 11.04
C VAL A 337 13.68 15.77 10.81
N SER A 338 13.68 14.74 9.96
CA SER A 338 12.61 13.73 9.89
C SER A 338 12.30 13.23 11.30
N LYS A 339 11.30 13.82 11.97
CA LYS A 339 11.02 13.51 13.37
C LYS A 339 10.25 12.20 13.41
N LYS A 340 10.96 11.13 13.78
CA LYS A 340 10.38 9.93 14.39
C LYS A 340 9.23 10.35 15.31
N SER A 341 8.05 9.74 15.15
CA SER A 341 6.93 9.97 16.06
C SER A 341 7.39 9.78 17.51
N ILE A 342 7.35 10.87 18.28
CA ILE A 342 7.72 10.93 19.69
C ILE A 342 6.64 10.33 20.60
N ILE A 343 5.42 10.20 20.09
CA ILE A 343 4.30 9.55 20.77
C ILE A 343 3.84 8.29 20.02
N SER A 344 3.19 7.38 20.73
CA SER A 344 2.49 6.21 20.22
C SER A 344 1.18 6.07 20.97
N VAL A 345 0.06 5.92 20.26
CA VAL A 345 -1.25 5.73 20.87
C VAL A 345 -1.78 4.35 20.47
N SER A 346 -2.22 3.56 21.45
CA SER A 346 -2.82 2.25 21.19
C SER A 346 -4.18 2.39 20.53
N PHE A 347 -4.61 1.35 19.81
CA PHE A 347 -6.03 1.20 19.50
C PHE A 347 -6.87 1.22 20.78
N ASN A 348 -8.08 1.75 20.68
CA ASN A 348 -9.00 1.79 21.80
C ASN A 348 -9.61 0.39 22.02
N TYR A 349 -9.78 -0.01 23.28
CA TYR A 349 -10.43 -1.26 23.66
C TYR A 349 -11.46 -1.01 24.77
N PRO A 350 -12.70 -1.52 24.63
CA PRO A 350 -13.23 -2.24 23.46
C PRO A 350 -13.45 -1.33 22.23
N ASN A 351 -13.47 -1.91 21.03
CA ASN A 351 -13.89 -1.25 19.78
C ASN A 351 -14.51 -2.31 18.84
N PRO A 352 -15.81 -2.23 18.48
CA PRO A 352 -16.80 -1.24 18.93
C PRO A 352 -17.03 -1.27 20.46
N PHE A 353 -17.46 -0.14 21.05
CA PHE A 353 -17.76 -0.02 22.48
C PHE A 353 -19.20 0.45 22.75
N ASN A 354 -19.76 0.08 23.89
CA ASN A 354 -21.12 0.49 24.29
C ASN A 354 -21.11 1.63 25.32
N ALA A 355 -20.51 1.39 26.49
CA ALA A 355 -20.45 2.37 27.56
C ALA A 355 -19.17 3.22 27.48
N SER A 356 -18.01 2.59 27.54
CA SER A 356 -16.72 3.27 27.57
C SER A 356 -15.67 2.55 26.75
N THR A 357 -14.62 3.27 26.39
CA THR A 357 -13.44 2.72 25.73
C THR A 357 -12.18 3.32 26.32
N THR A 358 -11.07 2.59 26.24
CA THR A 358 -9.79 3.02 26.79
C THR A 358 -8.69 2.89 25.77
N TRP A 359 -7.72 3.81 25.82
CA TRP A 359 -6.50 3.74 25.03
C TRP A 359 -5.29 4.06 25.90
N GLU A 360 -4.12 3.64 25.46
CA GLU A 360 -2.84 3.92 26.10
C GLU A 360 -2.02 4.87 25.24
N ILE A 361 -1.46 5.91 25.88
CA ILE A 361 -0.52 6.83 25.26
C ILE A 361 0.86 6.57 25.83
N TYR A 362 1.83 6.42 24.94
CA TYR A 362 3.23 6.20 25.26
C TYR A 362 4.10 7.28 24.59
N ALA A 363 4.97 7.91 25.38
CA ALA A 363 5.94 8.89 24.91
C ALA A 363 7.35 8.29 24.87
N LYS A 364 8.04 8.43 23.74
CA LYS A 364 9.49 8.18 23.61
C LYS A 364 10.32 9.31 24.23
N GLU A 365 9.73 10.50 24.35
CA GLU A 365 10.31 11.72 24.92
C GLU A 365 9.24 12.47 25.71
N GLU A 366 9.64 13.32 26.65
CA GLU A 366 8.70 14.15 27.43
C GLU A 366 7.97 15.12 26.50
N ALA A 367 6.63 15.10 26.53
CA ALA A 367 5.82 15.87 25.61
C ALA A 367 4.53 16.36 26.28
N LEU A 368 4.00 17.49 25.80
CA LEU A 368 2.67 17.96 26.15
C LEU A 368 1.67 17.43 25.13
N VAL A 369 0.69 16.65 25.59
CA VAL A 369 -0.30 16.00 24.74
C VAL A 369 -1.66 16.65 24.89
N GLU A 370 -2.26 16.99 23.76
CA GLU A 370 -3.64 17.43 23.64
C GLU A 370 -4.47 16.34 22.99
N MET A 371 -5.67 16.10 23.51
CA MET A 371 -6.58 15.09 22.97
C MET A 371 -7.97 15.68 22.78
N GLN A 372 -8.60 15.35 21.66
CA GLN A 372 -9.98 15.68 21.38
C GLN A 372 -10.66 14.55 20.61
N ILE A 373 -11.96 14.39 20.79
CA ILE A 373 -12.77 13.44 20.03
C ILE A 373 -13.66 14.23 19.07
N LEU A 374 -13.65 13.81 17.81
CA LEU A 374 -14.41 14.41 16.73
C LEU A 374 -15.51 13.45 16.26
N ASN A 375 -16.64 13.99 15.82
CA ASN A 375 -17.63 13.20 15.08
C ASN A 375 -17.29 13.14 13.58
N VAL A 376 -18.08 12.43 12.78
CA VAL A 376 -17.91 12.33 11.31
C VAL A 376 -18.00 13.65 10.55
N LEU A 377 -18.53 14.70 11.18
CA LEU A 377 -18.59 16.06 10.61
C LEU A 377 -17.40 16.93 11.05
N GLY A 378 -16.42 16.36 11.76
CA GLY A 378 -15.24 17.09 12.28
C GLY A 378 -15.53 17.96 13.50
N GLN A 379 -16.74 17.88 14.08
CA GLN A 379 -17.12 18.68 15.24
C GLN A 379 -16.53 18.08 16.52
N LYS A 380 -16.01 18.93 17.42
CA LYS A 380 -15.47 18.51 18.72
C LYS A 380 -16.60 18.05 19.65
N VAL A 381 -16.50 16.80 20.08
CA VAL A 381 -17.47 16.15 20.97
C VAL A 381 -16.94 16.12 22.40
N TRP A 382 -15.65 15.92 22.57
CA TRP A 382 -15.00 15.81 23.87
C TRP A 382 -13.55 16.28 23.77
N THR A 383 -13.00 16.83 24.86
CA THR A 383 -11.61 17.29 24.94
C THR A 383 -11.01 16.86 26.27
N TYR A 384 -9.76 16.42 26.25
CA TYR A 384 -9.00 16.16 27.47
C TYR A 384 -8.12 17.37 27.80
N PRO A 385 -7.96 17.76 29.08
CA PRO A 385 -6.99 18.76 29.48
C PRO A 385 -5.58 18.40 29.00
N SER A 386 -4.76 19.39 28.63
CA SER A 386 -3.39 19.15 28.19
C SER A 386 -2.63 18.29 29.21
N LEU A 387 -2.19 17.11 28.78
CA LEU A 387 -1.55 16.11 29.62
C LEU A 387 -0.05 16.12 29.34
N LYS A 388 0.73 16.45 30.36
CA LYS A 388 2.18 16.27 30.31
C LYS A 388 2.50 14.80 30.51
N ILE A 389 3.08 14.15 29.49
CA ILE A 389 3.47 12.74 29.56
C ILE A 389 4.99 12.61 29.68
N GLU A 390 5.43 11.77 30.60
CA GLU A 390 6.85 11.49 30.84
C GLU A 390 7.37 10.38 29.93
N LYS A 391 8.66 10.49 29.57
CA LYS A 391 9.34 9.50 28.73
C LYS A 391 9.26 8.10 29.34
N GLY A 392 8.82 7.13 28.54
CA GLY A 392 8.83 5.72 28.90
C GLY A 392 7.62 5.25 29.72
N ILE A 393 6.72 6.16 30.11
CA ILE A 393 5.51 5.84 30.88
C ILE A 393 4.30 5.71 29.95
N ARG A 394 3.43 4.73 30.24
CA ARG A 394 2.14 4.56 29.56
C ARG A 394 1.02 5.19 30.38
N TYR A 395 0.23 6.04 29.76
CA TYR A 395 -0.92 6.69 30.36
C TYR A 395 -2.20 6.08 29.78
N LYS A 396 -3.03 5.49 30.63
CA LYS A 396 -4.32 4.94 30.23
C LYS A 396 -5.40 6.00 30.36
N ILE A 397 -6.06 6.31 29.25
CA ILE A 397 -7.14 7.30 29.18
C ILE A 397 -8.45 6.56 28.92
N LEU A 398 -9.50 6.98 29.62
CA LEU A 398 -10.84 6.45 29.49
C LEU A 398 -11.77 7.52 28.93
N TRP A 399 -12.56 7.14 27.93
CA TRP A 399 -13.72 7.90 27.50
C TRP A 399 -14.98 7.11 27.80
N ASP A 400 -15.93 7.76 28.45
CA ASP A 400 -17.21 7.23 28.94
C ASP A 400 -18.35 7.39 27.93
N GLY A 401 -18.04 7.77 26.68
CA GLY A 401 -19.04 7.96 25.63
C GLY A 401 -19.94 9.17 25.85
N ASN A 402 -19.53 10.14 26.65
CA ASN A 402 -20.23 11.41 26.85
C ASN A 402 -19.53 12.57 26.15
N ASP A 403 -20.30 13.61 25.79
CA ASP A 403 -19.79 14.88 25.27
C ASP A 403 -19.22 15.76 26.40
N TYR A 404 -18.70 16.94 26.04
CA TYR A 404 -18.16 17.90 27.01
C TYR A 404 -19.20 18.46 28.01
N GLU A 405 -20.50 18.27 27.75
CA GLU A 405 -21.60 18.64 28.67
C GLU A 405 -22.07 17.45 29.52
N GLY A 406 -21.39 16.30 29.43
CA GLY A 406 -21.75 15.08 30.16
C GLY A 406 -22.95 14.34 29.59
N ARG A 407 -23.38 14.67 28.36
CA ARG A 407 -24.50 13.99 27.71
C ARG A 407 -23.99 12.81 26.87
N PRO A 408 -24.70 11.67 26.84
CA PRO A 408 -24.28 10.53 26.05
C PRO A 408 -24.37 10.86 24.56
N VAL A 409 -23.28 10.65 23.83
CA VAL A 409 -23.21 10.88 22.37
C VAL A 409 -24.08 9.83 21.64
N PRO A 410 -24.50 9.99 20.38
CA PRO A 410 -25.24 8.93 19.67
C PRO A 410 -24.37 7.70 19.30
N SER A 411 -24.99 6.58 18.91
CA SER A 411 -24.26 5.49 18.25
C SER A 411 -23.69 5.99 16.92
N GLY A 412 -22.46 5.60 16.58
CA GLY A 412 -21.80 6.10 15.38
C GLY A 412 -20.29 6.04 15.43
N MET A 413 -19.66 6.61 14.41
CA MET A 413 -18.22 6.69 14.27
C MET A 413 -17.68 7.98 14.88
N TYR A 414 -16.57 7.86 15.60
CA TYR A 414 -15.85 8.96 16.24
C TYR A 414 -14.35 8.83 15.98
N PHE A 415 -13.64 9.94 16.03
CA PHE A 415 -12.19 10.00 15.81
C PHE A 415 -11.52 10.62 17.02
N LEU A 416 -10.66 9.88 17.70
CA LEU A 416 -9.75 10.43 18.69
C LEU A 416 -8.58 11.08 17.95
N TYR A 417 -8.42 12.38 18.12
CA TYR A 417 -7.30 13.15 17.62
C TYR A 417 -6.35 13.46 18.78
N VAL A 418 -5.10 13.05 18.66
CA VAL A 418 -4.04 13.26 19.65
C VAL A 418 -2.93 14.08 19.03
N ARG A 419 -2.52 15.17 19.68
CA ARG A 419 -1.43 16.06 19.23
C ARG A 419 -0.36 16.17 20.32
N ALA A 420 0.90 16.08 19.92
CA ALA A 420 2.06 16.32 20.78
C ALA A 420 3.13 17.05 19.96
N ASP A 421 3.40 18.30 20.30
CA ASP A 421 4.33 19.18 19.57
C ASP A 421 4.08 19.15 18.04
N ASN A 422 5.02 18.57 17.28
CA ASN A 422 5.00 18.47 15.81
C ASN A 422 4.45 17.13 15.32
N CYS A 423 3.84 16.31 16.18
CA CYS A 423 3.28 15.00 15.85
C CYS A 423 1.78 14.96 16.14
N SER A 424 1.01 14.30 15.27
CA SER A 424 -0.40 14.02 15.53
C SER A 424 -0.75 12.58 15.14
N GLN A 425 -1.73 12.00 15.81
CA GLN A 425 -2.28 10.67 15.52
C GLN A 425 -3.79 10.70 15.60
N VAL A 426 -4.45 9.91 14.76
CA VAL A 426 -5.91 9.79 14.71
C VAL A 426 -6.33 8.33 14.84
N ILE A 427 -7.25 8.05 15.76
CA ILE A 427 -7.79 6.70 15.98
C ILE A 427 -9.29 6.71 15.76
N LYS A 428 -9.74 5.80 14.88
CA LYS A 428 -11.16 5.58 14.59
C LYS A 428 -11.79 4.70 15.67
N MET A 429 -12.94 5.14 16.19
CA MET A 429 -13.72 4.47 17.23
C MET A 429 -15.17 4.29 16.77
N ILE A 430 -15.78 3.16 17.13
CA ILE A 430 -17.18 2.87 16.83
C ILE A 430 -17.94 2.71 18.14
N ARG A 431 -18.96 3.55 18.37
CA ARG A 431 -19.86 3.43 19.53
C ARG A 431 -21.18 2.78 19.14
N MET A 432 -21.60 1.77 19.90
CA MET A 432 -22.88 1.07 19.73
C MET A 432 -23.62 1.06 21.06
N ARG A 433 -24.69 1.85 21.19
CA ARG A 433 -25.62 1.75 22.34
C ARG A 433 -26.33 0.41 22.38
#